data_AF-E6PRH7-F1
#
_entry.id   AF-E6PRH7-F1
#
_cell.length_a   1.000
_cell.length_b   1.000
_cell.length_c   1.000
_cell.angle_alpha   90.00
_cell.angle_beta   90.00
_cell.angle_gamma   90.00
#
_symmetry.space_group_name_H-M   'P 1'
#
loop_
_entity.id
_entity.type
_entity.pdbx_description
1 polymer ?
#
loop_
_entity_poly.entity_id
_entity_poly.type
_entity_poly.pdbx_seq_one_letter_code
_entity_poly.pdbx_strand_id
1 'polypeptide(L)'
;MKRTRQHRLRVRISEFRLPPIEDGLVLGNRSPIGHIAVGKALDLLSSTAYEHIPIADDVISDILPPLARFLAGLARGHAAPGVSLAIAALLRRL
;
A
#
# COMPACT_ATOMS: atom_id res chain seq x y z
N MET A 1 43.22 -9.97 3.57
CA MET A 1 42.34 -9.90 4.78
C MET A 1 41.08 -9.10 4.42
N LYS A 2 39.90 -9.74 4.30
CA LYS A 2 38.66 -9.10 3.84
C LYS A 2 37.90 -8.56 5.06
N ARG A 3 37.75 -7.24 5.19
CA ARG A 3 36.96 -6.61 6.27
C ARG A 3 35.47 -6.91 6.05
N THR A 4 34.89 -7.76 6.89
CA THR A 4 33.44 -8.02 6.89
C THR A 4 32.72 -6.81 7.48
N ARG A 5 32.08 -6.00 6.63
CA ARG A 5 31.19 -4.92 7.09
C ARG A 5 29.93 -5.56 7.67
N GLN A 6 29.73 -5.41 8.97
CA GLN A 6 28.54 -5.89 9.66
C GLN A 6 27.43 -4.86 9.48
N HIS A 7 26.43 -5.17 8.64
CA HIS A 7 25.25 -4.34 8.46
C HIS A 7 24.09 -4.92 9.27
N ARG A 8 23.51 -4.11 10.17
CA ARG A 8 22.44 -4.54 11.06
C ARG A 8 21.09 -4.23 10.43
N LEU A 9 20.43 -5.25 9.88
CA LEU A 9 19.08 -5.13 9.33
C LEU A 9 18.07 -5.42 10.45
N ARG A 10 17.14 -4.48 10.73
CA ARG A 10 16.05 -4.67 11.69
C ARG A 10 14.75 -4.72 10.92
N VAL A 11 14.19 -5.92 10.75
CA VAL A 11 12.92 -6.14 10.04
C VAL A 11 11.88 -6.59 11.06
N ARG A 12 10.70 -5.95 11.04
CA ARG A 12 9.54 -6.36 11.85
C ARG A 12 8.45 -6.80 10.89
N ILE A 13 8.19 -8.10 10.85
CA ILE A 13 7.13 -8.72 10.05
C ILE A 13 5.88 -8.75 10.93
N SER A 14 4.78 -8.22 10.43
CA SER A 14 3.47 -8.31 11.08
C SER A 14 2.46 -8.82 10.07
N GLU A 15 1.42 -9.48 10.56
CA GLU A 15 0.27 -9.85 9.76
C GLU A 15 -0.28 -8.62 9.02
N PHE A 16 -0.59 -8.77 7.74
CA PHE A 16 -1.11 -7.69 6.91
C PHE A 16 -2.58 -7.45 7.31
N ARG A 17 -2.79 -6.53 8.24
CA ARG A 17 -4.10 -5.97 8.54
C ARG A 17 -4.23 -4.70 7.70
N LEU A 18 -5.14 -4.69 6.73
CA LEU A 18 -5.53 -3.46 6.07
C LEU A 18 -5.92 -2.43 7.14
N PRO A 19 -5.48 -1.17 7.03
CA PRO A 19 -6.05 -0.13 7.88
C PRO A 19 -7.56 -0.11 7.67
N PRO A 20 -8.37 0.30 8.67
CA PRO A 20 -9.80 0.45 8.48
C PRO A 20 -10.04 1.50 7.39
N ILE A 21 -10.43 1.04 6.20
CA ILE A 21 -10.78 1.88 5.04
C ILE A 21 -12.30 1.88 4.95
N GLU A 22 -12.92 3.05 5.06
CA GLU A 22 -14.39 3.18 4.94
C GLU A 22 -14.83 3.17 3.47
N ASP A 23 -13.93 3.55 2.56
CA ASP A 23 -14.17 3.76 1.15
C ASP A 23 -12.96 3.35 0.30
N GLY A 24 -13.16 2.48 -0.70
CA GLY A 24 -12.10 2.02 -1.60
C GLY A 24 -12.63 1.10 -2.69
N LEU A 25 -11.94 1.05 -3.82
CA LEU A 25 -12.29 0.15 -4.92
C LEU A 25 -11.60 -1.20 -4.73
N VAL A 26 -12.36 -2.29 -4.83
CA VAL A 26 -11.85 -3.66 -4.69
C VAL A 26 -11.89 -4.35 -6.03
N LEU A 27 -10.77 -4.95 -6.44
CA LEU A 27 -10.67 -5.76 -7.64
C LEU A 27 -10.55 -7.23 -7.27
N GLY A 28 -11.42 -8.03 -7.87
CA GLY A 28 -11.37 -9.48 -7.72
C GLY A 28 -10.25 -10.09 -8.56
N ASN A 29 -9.76 -11.23 -8.13
CA ASN A 29 -8.72 -12.01 -8.82
C ASN A 29 -9.15 -12.46 -10.24
N ARG A 30 -10.46 -12.51 -10.50
CA ARG A 30 -11.04 -12.80 -11.83
C ARG A 30 -11.55 -11.55 -12.56
N SER A 31 -11.18 -10.36 -12.12
CA SER A 31 -11.58 -9.12 -12.77
C SER A 31 -11.04 -9.10 -14.21
N PRO A 32 -11.86 -8.79 -15.23
CA PRO A 32 -11.39 -8.66 -16.60
C PRO A 32 -10.46 -7.44 -16.79
N ILE A 33 -10.48 -6.51 -15.84
CA ILE A 33 -9.66 -5.29 -15.85
C ILE A 33 -8.90 -5.21 -14.52
N GLY A 34 -7.56 -5.20 -14.60
CA GLY A 34 -6.67 -5.14 -13.43
C GLY A 34 -6.36 -3.73 -12.92
N HIS A 35 -5.64 -3.63 -11.81
CA HIS A 35 -5.35 -2.36 -11.12
C HIS A 35 -4.68 -1.30 -11.99
N ILE A 36 -3.84 -1.68 -12.96
CA ILE A 36 -3.13 -0.70 -13.82
C ILE A 36 -4.13 0.09 -14.67
N ALA A 37 -5.08 -0.59 -15.32
CA ALA A 37 -6.04 0.06 -16.20
C ALA A 37 -7.06 0.87 -15.40
N VAL A 38 -7.51 0.33 -14.26
CA VAL A 38 -8.41 1.01 -13.34
C VAL A 38 -7.76 2.25 -12.74
N GLY A 39 -6.51 2.16 -12.26
CA GLY A 39 -5.77 3.28 -11.71
C GLY A 39 -5.63 4.42 -12.72
N LYS A 40 -5.24 4.11 -13.97
CA LYS A 40 -5.19 5.10 -15.05
C LYS A 40 -6.53 5.76 -15.34
N ALA A 41 -7.62 4.99 -15.30
CA ALA A 41 -8.96 5.55 -15.49
C ALA A 41 -9.31 6.51 -14.35
N LEU A 42 -9.01 6.13 -13.10
CA LEU A 42 -9.24 6.99 -11.94
C LEU A 42 -8.41 8.28 -12.02
N ASP A 43 -7.15 8.21 -12.43
CA ASP A 43 -6.27 9.37 -12.61
C ASP A 43 -6.81 10.37 -13.66
N LEU A 44 -7.57 9.89 -14.64
CA LEU A 44 -8.19 10.73 -15.67
C LEU A 44 -9.56 11.28 -15.24
N LEU A 45 -10.31 10.52 -14.43
CA LEU A 45 -11.68 10.84 -14.06
C LEU A 45 -11.78 11.65 -12.76
N SER A 46 -10.71 11.70 -11.97
CA SER A 46 -10.71 12.31 -10.64
C SER A 46 -9.36 12.93 -10.32
N SER A 47 -9.37 14.02 -9.55
CA SER A 47 -8.17 14.60 -8.94
C SER A 47 -7.75 13.88 -7.65
N THR A 48 -8.57 12.94 -7.16
CA THR A 48 -8.26 12.14 -5.98
C THR A 48 -7.17 11.13 -6.30
N ALA A 49 -6.07 11.19 -5.55
CA ALA A 49 -5.02 10.17 -5.62
C ALA A 49 -5.47 8.87 -4.94
N TYR A 50 -5.19 7.73 -5.57
CA TYR A 50 -5.45 6.40 -5.04
C TYR A 50 -4.14 5.65 -4.80
N GLU A 51 -4.06 4.92 -3.69
CA GLU A 51 -2.94 4.00 -3.42
C GLU A 51 -3.25 2.63 -4.04
N HIS A 52 -2.24 1.87 -4.45
CA HIS A 52 -2.42 0.47 -4.85
C HIS A 52 -1.96 -0.48 -3.74
N ILE A 53 -2.87 -1.34 -3.31
CA ILE A 53 -2.58 -2.37 -2.31
C ILE A 53 -2.81 -3.75 -2.93
N PRO A 54 -1.74 -4.50 -3.25
CA PRO A 54 -1.88 -5.89 -3.69
C PRO A 54 -2.25 -6.79 -2.52
N ILE A 55 -3.19 -7.70 -2.75
CA ILE A 55 -3.70 -8.67 -1.79
C ILE A 55 -3.39 -10.08 -2.30
N ALA A 56 -2.83 -10.91 -1.43
CA ALA A 56 -2.66 -12.34 -1.68
C ALA A 56 -3.88 -13.08 -1.11
N ASP A 57 -4.97 -13.13 -1.89
CA ASP A 57 -6.22 -13.79 -1.55
C ASP A 57 -6.83 -14.46 -2.80
N ASP A 58 -7.60 -15.52 -2.62
CA ASP A 58 -8.18 -16.30 -3.72
C ASP A 58 -9.29 -15.54 -4.48
N VAL A 59 -9.95 -14.60 -3.79
CA VAL A 59 -11.09 -13.83 -4.28
C VAL A 59 -10.68 -12.42 -4.69
N ILE A 60 -9.84 -11.77 -3.88
CA ILE A 60 -9.44 -10.36 -4.05
C ILE A 60 -7.97 -10.27 -4.48
N SER A 61 -7.69 -9.51 -5.54
CA SER A 61 -6.31 -9.27 -5.98
C SER A 61 -5.78 -7.91 -5.55
N ASP A 62 -6.62 -6.87 -5.59
CA ASP A 62 -6.15 -5.50 -5.38
C ASP A 62 -7.20 -4.65 -4.67
N ILE A 63 -6.74 -3.70 -3.86
CA ILE A 63 -7.56 -2.65 -3.27
C ILE A 63 -6.95 -1.29 -3.62
N LEU A 64 -7.79 -0.39 -4.11
CA LEU A 64 -7.44 0.99 -4.44
C LEU A 64 -8.20 1.96 -3.54
N PRO A 65 -7.69 2.26 -2.33
CA PRO A 65 -8.28 3.27 -1.46
C PRO A 65 -7.82 4.68 -1.84
N PRO A 66 -8.61 5.73 -1.54
CA PRO A 66 -8.11 7.10 -1.59
C PRO A 66 -6.88 7.27 -0.69
N LEU A 67 -5.81 7.84 -1.23
CA LEU A 67 -4.53 7.98 -0.54
C LEU A 67 -4.68 8.71 0.80
N ALA A 68 -5.49 9.78 0.84
CA ALA A 68 -5.75 10.52 2.07
C ALA A 68 -6.36 9.64 3.18
N ARG A 69 -7.29 8.75 2.81
CA ARG A 69 -7.93 7.84 3.78
C ARG A 69 -6.97 6.75 4.23
N PHE A 70 -6.19 6.21 3.29
CA PHE A 70 -5.15 5.24 3.59
C PHE A 70 -4.13 5.80 4.59
N LEU A 71 -3.57 6.98 4.33
CA LEU A 71 -2.63 7.67 5.23
C LEU A 71 -3.23 7.95 6.60
N ALA A 72 -4.49 8.37 6.67
CA ALA A 72 -5.18 8.58 7.95
C ALA A 72 -5.29 7.28 8.76
N GLY A 73 -5.55 6.14 8.12
CA GLY A 73 -5.56 4.82 8.76
C GLY A 73 -4.17 4.41 9.27
N LEU A 74 -3.11 4.67 8.49
CA LEU A 74 -1.73 4.43 8.92
C LEU A 74 -1.36 5.25 10.15
N ALA A 75 -1.71 6.54 10.18
CA ALA A 75 -1.44 7.45 11.29
C ALA A 75 -2.10 7.01 12.61
N ARG A 76 -3.23 6.29 12.51
CA ARG A 76 -3.92 5.68 13.66
C ARG A 76 -3.30 4.36 14.12
N GLY A 77 -2.14 3.97 13.61
CA GLY A 77 -1.41 2.77 14.03
C GLY A 77 -1.95 1.45 13.47
N HIS A 78 -2.82 1.48 12.46
CA HIS A 78 -3.46 0.29 11.90
C HIS A 78 -2.66 -0.35 10.74
N ALA A 79 -1.33 -0.26 10.76
CA ALA A 79 -0.48 -0.62 9.64
C ALA A 79 0.67 -1.56 9.98
N ALA A 80 1.00 -2.45 9.04
CA ALA A 80 2.23 -3.20 9.08
C ALA A 80 3.47 -2.27 8.98
N PRO A 81 4.56 -2.55 9.73
CA PRO A 81 5.74 -1.67 9.80
C PRO A 81 6.42 -1.40 8.45
N GLY A 82 6.26 -2.29 7.46
CA GLY A 82 6.91 -2.19 6.15
C GLY A 82 6.37 -1.07 5.26
N VAL A 83 5.06 -0.85 5.26
CA VAL A 83 4.42 0.18 4.42
C VAL A 83 4.59 1.57 5.03
N SER A 84 4.54 1.66 6.36
CA SER A 84 4.78 2.90 7.10
C SER A 84 6.21 3.43 6.89
N LEU A 85 7.22 2.55 6.81
CA LEU A 85 8.61 2.97 6.59
C LEU A 85 8.88 3.48 5.18
N ALA A 86 8.31 2.84 4.15
CA ALA A 86 8.50 3.24 2.75
C ALA A 86 7.87 4.62 2.49
N ILE A 87 6.66 4.85 3.01
CA ILE A 87 5.94 6.11 2.87
C ILE A 87 6.57 7.21 3.72
N ALA A 88 6.98 6.93 4.97
CA ALA A 88 7.71 7.90 5.79
C ALA A 88 9.08 8.27 5.18
N ALA A 89 9.74 7.35 4.49
CA ALA A 89 10.98 7.62 3.77
C ALA A 89 10.73 8.46 2.50
N LEU A 90 9.60 8.27 1.82
CA LEU A 90 9.22 9.04 0.63
C LEU A 90 8.81 10.48 1.01
N LEU A 91 8.03 10.66 2.07
CA LEU A 91 7.60 11.98 2.58
C LEU A 91 8.74 12.81 3.18
N ARG A 92 9.85 12.19 3.61
CA ARG A 92 11.07 12.91 4.04
C ARG A 92 11.96 13.38 2.89
N ARG A 93 11.61 13.04 1.64
CA ARG A 93 12.39 13.34 0.44
C ARG A 93 11.74 14.42 -0.44
N LEU A 94 10.56 14.91 -0.04
CA LEU A 94 9.88 16.11 -0.52
C LEU A 94 10.09 17.23 0.50
#